data_AF-A0A2Z6S480-F1
#
_entry.id   AF-A0A2Z6S480-F1
#
_cell.length_a   1.000
_cell.length_b   1.000
_cell.length_c   1.000
_cell.angle_alpha   90.00
_cell.angle_beta   90.00
_cell.angle_gamma   90.00
#
_symmetry.space_group_name_H-M   'P 1'
#
loop_
_entity.id
_entity.type
_entity.pdbx_description
1 polymer ?
#
loop_
_entity_poly.entity_id
_entity_poly.type
_entity_poly.pdbx_seq_one_letter_code
_entity_poly.pdbx_strand_id
1 'polypeptide(L)'
;MSEDSNKSLQCNVCKELKNNPRETKCCHKLYCQDCIQKMRDICPTCQKKTNFEENHIASQLIRNKLGDDSVTGNYRIIHIYIFKALQWIGFDLSRNDPDTNPDRNDPDTSDKVFRITILNLLDKKIDVYVEPSDTVEILKLKVYEKDGTAPEYQRLIFLGKQLEDRKAISDYKIRKDDTIHLVNRFNSG
;
A
#
# COMPACT_ATOMS: atom_id res chain seq x y z
N MET A 1 10.12 -21.10 1.66
CA MET A 1 9.44 -21.88 2.73
C MET A 1 8.14 -21.18 3.18
N SER A 2 7.23 -20.84 2.27
CA SER A 2 6.09 -19.94 2.55
C SER A 2 4.72 -20.46 2.08
N GLU A 3 4.63 -21.69 1.59
CA GLU A 3 3.36 -22.28 1.14
C GLU A 3 2.46 -22.80 2.27
N ASP A 4 3.04 -23.13 3.44
CA ASP A 4 2.28 -23.80 4.51
C ASP A 4 1.44 -22.84 5.38
N SER A 5 1.81 -21.56 5.43
CA SER A 5 1.08 -20.53 6.18
C SER A 5 -0.23 -20.10 5.52
N ASN A 6 -0.38 -20.33 4.20
CA ASN A 6 -1.61 -20.01 3.47
C ASN A 6 -2.64 -21.15 3.55
N LYS A 7 -2.20 -22.41 3.55
CA LYS A 7 -3.08 -23.58 3.70
C LYS A 7 -3.88 -23.55 5.01
N SER A 8 -3.33 -22.93 6.05
CA SER A 8 -3.96 -22.85 7.38
C SER A 8 -5.09 -21.82 7.49
N LEU A 9 -5.18 -20.85 6.57
CA LEU A 9 -6.23 -19.81 6.55
C LEU A 9 -7.33 -20.07 5.53
N GLN A 10 -7.12 -21.03 4.64
CA GLN A 10 -8.08 -21.41 3.61
C GLN A 10 -9.25 -22.19 4.21
N CYS A 11 -10.39 -22.12 3.53
CA CYS A 11 -11.52 -22.97 3.88
C CYS A 11 -11.15 -24.45 3.73
N ASN A 12 -11.44 -25.24 4.76
CA ASN A 12 -11.12 -26.66 4.75
C ASN A 12 -11.87 -27.48 3.67
N VAL A 13 -12.92 -26.91 3.06
CA VAL A 13 -13.78 -27.55 2.05
C VAL A 13 -13.41 -27.08 0.65
N CYS A 14 -13.58 -25.78 0.33
CA CYS A 14 -13.29 -25.28 -1.02
C CYS A 14 -11.82 -24.94 -1.25
N LYS A 15 -10.97 -24.98 -0.21
CA LYS A 15 -9.54 -24.60 -0.26
C LYS A 15 -9.26 -23.17 -0.72
N GLU A 16 -10.30 -22.34 -0.83
CA GLU A 16 -10.18 -20.92 -1.16
C GLU A 16 -10.01 -20.07 0.11
N LEU A 17 -9.30 -18.94 -0.04
CA LEU A 17 -9.21 -17.90 0.96
C LEU A 17 -10.42 -16.97 0.80
N LYS A 18 -11.40 -17.06 1.72
CA LYS A 18 -12.61 -16.24 1.68
C LYS A 18 -12.70 -15.35 2.91
N ASN A 19 -13.26 -14.15 2.70
CA ASN A 19 -13.54 -13.19 3.76
C ASN A 19 -14.47 -13.80 4.82
N ASN A 20 -14.28 -13.38 6.08
CA ASN A 20 -15.05 -13.80 7.25
C ASN A 20 -15.09 -15.33 7.46
N PRO A 21 -13.93 -15.98 7.66
CA PRO A 21 -13.87 -17.41 7.93
C PRO A 21 -14.56 -17.75 9.25
N ARG A 22 -15.34 -18.83 9.23
CA ARG A 22 -16.03 -19.40 10.38
C ARG A 22 -15.25 -20.56 10.95
N GLU A 23 -15.05 -20.58 12.25
CA GLU A 23 -14.35 -21.63 12.96
C GLU A 23 -15.32 -22.54 13.70
N THR A 24 -15.11 -23.86 13.59
CA THR A 24 -15.85 -24.85 14.39
C THR A 24 -15.27 -24.95 15.79
N LYS A 25 -16.11 -24.95 16.83
CA LYS A 25 -15.65 -25.18 18.22
C LYS A 25 -15.03 -26.55 18.48
N CYS A 26 -15.37 -27.56 17.67
CA CYS A 26 -14.90 -28.92 17.89
C CYS A 26 -13.48 -29.19 17.37
N CYS A 27 -13.13 -28.64 16.20
CA CYS A 27 -11.87 -28.95 15.53
C CYS A 27 -11.00 -27.72 15.24
N HIS A 28 -11.47 -26.51 15.58
CA HIS A 28 -10.75 -25.25 15.35
C HIS A 28 -10.28 -25.12 13.88
N LYS A 29 -11.15 -25.52 12.95
CA LYS A 29 -10.92 -25.46 11.50
C LYS A 29 -11.78 -24.37 10.88
N LEU A 30 -11.22 -23.71 9.88
CA LEU A 30 -11.81 -22.58 9.20
C LEU A 30 -12.64 -23.03 7.99
N TYR A 31 -13.81 -22.43 7.83
CA TYR A 31 -14.77 -22.71 6.77
C TYR A 31 -15.35 -21.42 6.20
N CYS A 32 -15.73 -21.46 4.92
CA CYS A 32 -16.37 -20.36 4.24
C CYS A 32 -17.88 -20.33 4.53
N GLN A 33 -18.51 -19.15 4.51
CA GLN A 33 -19.96 -19.01 4.75
C GLN A 33 -20.80 -19.87 3.78
N ASP A 34 -20.45 -19.87 2.48
CA ASP A 34 -21.15 -20.67 1.45
C ASP A 34 -21.04 -22.18 1.71
N CYS A 35 -19.92 -22.59 2.29
CA CYS A 35 -19.60 -23.98 2.57
C CYS A 35 -20.43 -24.48 3.76
N ILE A 36 -20.58 -23.67 4.82
CA ILE A 36 -21.33 -24.06 6.02
C ILE A 36 -22.84 -24.10 5.78
N GLN A 37 -23.37 -23.26 4.89
CA GLN A 37 -24.80 -23.22 4.57
C GLN A 37 -25.32 -24.56 4.03
N LYS A 38 -24.44 -25.37 3.44
CA LYS A 38 -24.76 -26.70 2.91
C LYS A 38 -24.71 -27.82 3.97
N MET A 39 -24.21 -27.56 5.19
CA MET A 39 -23.77 -28.59 6.14
C MET A 39 -24.61 -28.73 7.44
N ARG A 40 -25.72 -27.99 7.61
CA ARG A 40 -26.69 -28.12 8.72
C ARG A 40 -26.05 -28.35 10.12
N ASP A 41 -25.08 -27.52 10.50
CA ASP A 41 -24.41 -27.55 11.81
C ASP A 41 -23.59 -28.81 12.14
N ILE A 42 -23.21 -29.61 11.14
CA ILE A 42 -22.34 -30.78 11.30
C ILE A 42 -20.92 -30.42 10.85
N CYS A 43 -19.93 -30.65 11.72
CA CYS A 43 -18.52 -30.44 11.37
C CYS A 43 -18.08 -31.46 10.30
N PRO A 44 -17.55 -31.03 9.14
CA PRO A 44 -17.10 -31.96 8.10
C PRO A 44 -15.81 -32.71 8.48
N THR A 45 -15.09 -32.27 9.51
CA THR A 45 -13.85 -32.93 9.95
C THR A 45 -14.11 -34.04 10.97
N CYS A 46 -15.10 -33.89 11.85
CA CYS A 46 -15.36 -34.87 12.91
C CYS A 46 -16.80 -35.40 12.97
N GLN A 47 -17.68 -34.97 12.06
CA GLN A 47 -19.09 -35.39 11.93
C GLN A 47 -19.95 -35.16 13.19
N LYS A 48 -19.51 -34.30 14.10
CA LYS A 48 -20.27 -33.92 15.30
C LYS A 48 -21.04 -32.63 15.06
N LYS A 49 -22.18 -32.50 15.76
CA LYS A 49 -22.93 -31.24 15.82
C LYS A 49 -22.05 -30.16 16.47
N THR A 50 -21.86 -29.03 15.80
CA THR A 50 -21.00 -27.95 16.28
C THR A 50 -21.54 -26.60 15.84
N ASN A 51 -21.20 -25.56 16.60
CA ASN A 51 -21.51 -24.19 16.23
C ASN A 51 -20.31 -23.59 15.47
N PHE A 52 -20.63 -22.81 14.45
CA PHE A 52 -19.66 -22.09 13.64
C PHE A 52 -19.61 -20.63 14.09
N GLU A 53 -18.50 -20.20 14.69
CA GLU A 53 -18.31 -18.82 15.13
C GLU A 53 -17.37 -18.07 14.20
N GLU A 54 -17.54 -16.75 14.09
CA GLU A 54 -16.61 -15.91 13.33
C GLU A 54 -15.25 -15.91 14.02
N ASN A 55 -14.19 -16.27 13.28
CA ASN A 55 -12.84 -16.10 13.81
C ASN A 55 -12.33 -14.72 13.42
N HIS A 56 -12.38 -13.78 14.35
CA HIS A 56 -11.95 -12.40 14.14
C HIS A 56 -10.45 -12.28 13.83
N ILE A 57 -9.61 -13.14 14.40
CA ILE A 57 -8.16 -13.17 14.15
C ILE A 57 -7.89 -13.64 12.72
N ALA A 58 -8.50 -14.76 12.31
CA ALA A 58 -8.42 -15.24 10.95
C ALA A 58 -9.01 -14.24 9.97
N SER A 59 -10.09 -13.54 10.33
CA SER A 59 -10.68 -12.47 9.52
C SER A 59 -9.73 -11.28 9.36
N GLN A 60 -9.02 -10.86 10.42
CA GLN A 60 -7.99 -9.82 10.33
C GLN A 60 -6.80 -10.26 9.47
N LEU A 61 -6.33 -11.49 9.65
CA LEU A 61 -5.24 -12.05 8.85
C LEU A 61 -5.62 -12.19 7.38
N ILE A 62 -6.85 -12.61 7.11
CA ILE A 62 -7.39 -12.73 5.76
C ILE A 62 -7.60 -11.36 5.13
N ARG A 63 -8.12 -10.36 5.86
CA ARG A 63 -8.21 -8.98 5.35
C ARG A 63 -6.84 -8.38 5.03
N ASN A 64 -5.86 -8.61 5.90
CA ASN A 64 -4.48 -8.19 5.65
C ASN A 64 -3.84 -8.94 4.46
N LYS A 65 -4.33 -10.15 4.15
CA LYS A 65 -3.85 -10.97 3.01
C LYS A 65 -4.62 -10.75 1.71
N LEU A 66 -5.93 -10.47 1.78
CA LEU A 66 -6.83 -10.26 0.65
C LEU A 66 -6.89 -8.81 0.20
N GLY A 67 -6.35 -7.87 0.98
CA GLY A 67 -6.05 -6.50 0.55
C GLY A 67 -7.15 -5.92 -0.34
N ASP A 68 -8.35 -5.73 0.21
CA ASP A 68 -9.43 -5.12 -0.55
C ASP A 68 -9.09 -3.64 -0.81
N ASP A 69 -9.20 -3.30 -2.07
CA ASP A 69 -8.74 -2.07 -2.71
C ASP A 69 -9.69 -0.90 -2.43
N SER A 70 -9.55 -0.26 -1.26
CA SER A 70 -10.26 1.01 -1.01
C SER A 70 -9.46 2.07 -0.25
N VAL A 71 -8.13 2.07 -0.31
CA VAL A 71 -7.31 3.21 0.14
C VAL A 71 -6.04 3.34 -0.72
N THR A 72 -6.24 3.49 -2.03
CA THR A 72 -5.17 3.77 -2.99
C THR A 72 -4.73 5.24 -2.85
N GLY A 73 -3.52 5.44 -2.33
CA GLY A 73 -2.86 6.76 -2.20
C GLY A 73 -2.35 7.05 -0.79
N ASN A 74 -3.21 6.88 0.24
CA ASN A 74 -2.83 7.22 1.61
C ASN A 74 -1.98 6.17 2.31
N TYR A 75 -2.06 4.88 1.92
CA TYR A 75 -1.34 3.82 2.65
C TYR A 75 0.18 3.86 2.43
N ARG A 76 0.66 4.28 1.25
CA ARG A 76 2.09 4.51 1.02
C ARG A 76 2.62 5.64 1.89
N ILE A 77 1.84 6.71 2.04
CA ILE A 77 2.16 7.88 2.88
C ILE A 77 2.15 7.48 4.37
N ILE A 78 1.11 6.80 4.84
CA ILE A 78 1.02 6.28 6.22
C ILE A 78 2.18 5.34 6.51
N HIS A 79 2.54 4.46 5.56
CA HIS A 79 3.69 3.57 5.69
C HIS A 79 5.01 4.35 5.79
N ILE A 80 5.20 5.44 5.04
CA ILE A 80 6.39 6.34 5.11
C ILE A 80 6.48 7.05 6.47
N TYR A 81 5.39 7.66 6.92
CA TYR A 81 5.35 8.36 8.21
C TYR A 81 5.54 7.40 9.38
N ILE A 82 4.95 6.19 9.31
CA ILE A 82 5.17 5.12 10.29
C ILE A 82 6.62 4.62 10.20
N PHE A 83 7.19 4.39 9.03
CA PHE A 83 8.59 3.94 8.89
C PHE A 83 9.57 4.94 9.53
N LYS A 84 9.41 6.24 9.27
CA LYS A 84 10.26 7.28 9.87
C LYS A 84 10.01 7.45 11.38
N ALA A 85 8.76 7.37 11.83
CA ALA A 85 8.45 7.39 13.26
C ALA A 85 9.04 6.18 13.99
N LEU A 86 8.98 4.99 13.37
CA LEU A 86 9.56 3.74 13.88
C LEU A 86 11.11 3.80 13.89
N GLN A 87 11.72 4.44 12.90
CA GLN A 87 13.16 4.65 12.85
C GLN A 87 13.65 5.64 13.91
N TRP A 88 12.85 6.67 14.23
CA TRP A 88 13.15 7.65 15.29
C TRP A 88 13.08 7.04 16.70
N ILE A 89 12.21 6.05 16.92
CA ILE A 89 12.14 5.28 18.18
C ILE A 89 13.08 4.07 18.22
N GLY A 90 13.97 3.89 17.22
CA GLY A 90 14.98 2.84 17.21
C GLY A 90 14.49 1.43 16.85
N PHE A 91 13.36 1.29 16.16
CA PHE A 91 12.81 0.01 15.71
C PHE A 91 13.31 -0.30 14.29
N ASP A 92 14.22 -1.28 14.14
CA ASP A 92 14.82 -1.66 12.85
C ASP A 92 13.88 -2.59 12.04
N LEU A 93 13.34 -2.08 10.93
CA LEU A 93 12.51 -2.80 9.96
C LEU A 93 13.31 -3.14 8.67
N SER A 94 14.60 -3.42 8.76
CA SER A 94 15.39 -3.94 7.63
C SER A 94 15.10 -5.43 7.36
N ARG A 95 13.90 -5.70 6.84
CA ARG A 95 13.56 -6.91 6.06
C ARG A 95 12.22 -6.64 5.40
N ASN A 96 12.27 -6.06 4.21
CA ASN A 96 11.38 -6.30 3.06
C ASN A 96 11.70 -5.24 2.02
N ASP A 97 12.77 -5.49 1.26
CA ASP A 97 12.96 -4.86 -0.05
C ASP A 97 11.76 -5.21 -0.93
N PRO A 98 11.04 -4.23 -1.51
CA PRO A 98 9.88 -4.50 -2.36
C PRO A 98 10.26 -4.93 -3.80
N ASP A 99 11.54 -5.11 -4.12
CA ASP A 99 12.01 -5.32 -5.50
C ASP A 99 12.17 -6.80 -5.92
N THR A 100 11.40 -7.74 -5.36
CA THR A 100 11.37 -9.12 -5.88
C THR A 100 9.98 -9.77 -5.86
N ASN A 101 9.19 -9.57 -6.92
CA ASN A 101 8.72 -10.67 -7.77
C ASN A 101 8.05 -10.14 -9.06
N PRO A 102 8.58 -10.44 -10.26
CA PRO A 102 8.03 -10.00 -11.54
C PRO A 102 6.99 -11.01 -12.05
N ASP A 103 5.72 -10.91 -11.61
CA ASP A 103 4.65 -11.58 -12.36
C ASP A 103 3.26 -11.01 -12.05
N ARG A 104 2.95 -9.86 -12.65
CA ARG A 104 1.57 -9.44 -12.92
C ARG A 104 1.51 -8.87 -14.33
N ASN A 105 1.29 -9.75 -15.30
CA ASN A 105 0.76 -9.37 -16.60
C ASN A 105 -0.72 -8.98 -16.41
N ASP A 106 -0.93 -7.76 -15.93
CA ASP A 106 -2.19 -7.04 -15.96
C ASP A 106 -2.11 -6.08 -17.16
N PRO A 107 -2.88 -6.28 -18.25
CA PRO A 107 -2.62 -5.60 -19.52
C PRO A 107 -2.98 -4.10 -19.56
N ASP A 108 -3.27 -3.45 -18.43
CA ASP A 108 -3.58 -2.00 -18.40
C ASP A 108 -3.10 -1.21 -17.16
N THR A 109 -2.15 -1.74 -16.38
CA THR A 109 -1.76 -1.12 -15.08
C THR A 109 -0.25 -0.99 -14.84
N SER A 110 0.59 -1.40 -15.79
CA SER A 110 2.06 -1.33 -15.66
C SER A 110 2.69 -0.01 -16.12
N ASP A 111 1.97 0.89 -16.79
CA ASP A 111 2.55 2.09 -17.43
C ASP A 111 2.06 3.45 -16.87
N LYS A 112 1.49 3.48 -15.66
CA LYS A 112 1.03 4.75 -15.06
C LYS A 112 2.09 5.46 -14.22
N VAL A 113 3.12 4.77 -13.75
CA VAL A 113 4.21 5.41 -12.99
C VAL A 113 5.27 5.89 -13.98
N PHE A 114 5.62 7.16 -13.92
CA PHE A 114 6.68 7.73 -14.73
C PHE A 114 7.67 8.51 -13.88
N ARG A 115 8.90 8.63 -14.39
CA ARG A 115 9.97 9.38 -13.73
C ARG A 115 9.88 10.85 -14.13
N ILE A 116 10.09 11.73 -13.16
CA ILE A 116 10.31 13.17 -13.36
C ILE A 116 11.59 13.59 -12.65
N THR A 117 12.19 14.69 -13.11
CA THR A 117 13.41 15.24 -12.50
C THR A 117 13.09 16.52 -11.74
N ILE A 118 13.49 16.57 -10.48
CA ILE A 118 13.41 17.78 -9.66
C ILE A 118 14.79 18.44 -9.64
N LEU A 119 14.86 19.72 -10.01
CA LEU A 119 16.08 20.53 -9.93
C LEU A 119 16.01 21.46 -8.73
N ASN A 120 16.92 21.30 -7.78
CA ASN A 120 17.07 22.25 -6.69
C ASN A 120 17.83 23.51 -7.16
N LEU A 121 17.81 24.58 -6.36
CA LEU A 121 18.55 25.84 -6.58
C LEU A 121 20.07 25.66 -6.70
N LEU A 122 20.59 24.51 -6.25
CA LEU A 122 22.00 24.11 -6.36
C LEU A 122 22.29 23.26 -7.62
N ASP A 123 21.38 23.26 -8.60
CA ASP A 123 21.41 22.42 -9.82
C ASP A 123 21.52 20.90 -9.54
N LYS A 124 21.20 20.49 -8.33
CA LYS A 124 21.11 19.07 -7.94
C LYS A 124 19.86 18.46 -8.55
N LYS A 125 20.05 17.42 -9.36
CA LYS A 125 19.00 16.60 -9.97
C LYS A 125 18.55 15.51 -9.00
N ILE A 126 17.25 15.44 -8.76
CA ILE A 126 16.62 14.43 -7.92
C ILE A 126 15.55 13.74 -8.75
N ASP A 127 15.74 12.44 -8.99
CA ASP A 127 14.77 11.65 -9.74
C ASP A 127 13.66 11.14 -8.81
N VAL A 128 12.41 11.40 -9.21
CA VAL A 128 11.23 11.02 -8.44
C VAL A 128 10.26 10.26 -9.36
N TYR A 129 9.68 9.17 -8.83
CA TYR A 129 8.66 8.39 -9.52
C TYR A 129 7.26 8.82 -9.08
N VAL A 130 6.43 9.18 -10.04
CA VAL A 130 5.09 9.75 -9.81
C VAL A 130 4.03 9.07 -10.65
N GLU A 131 2.81 9.07 -10.15
CA GLU A 131 1.62 8.67 -10.88
C GLU A 131 0.84 9.92 -11.34
N PRO A 132 0.14 9.91 -12.49
CA PRO A 132 -0.64 11.05 -12.96
C PRO A 132 -1.79 11.42 -12.01
N SER A 133 -2.25 10.47 -11.19
CA SER A 133 -3.25 10.65 -10.13
C SER A 133 -2.67 11.23 -8.84
N ASP A 134 -1.35 11.26 -8.67
CA ASP A 134 -0.72 11.83 -7.47
C ASP A 134 -1.01 13.33 -7.39
N THR A 135 -1.23 13.83 -6.18
CA THR A 135 -1.33 15.26 -5.90
C THR A 135 0.05 15.90 -5.76
N VAL A 136 0.12 17.23 -5.92
CA VAL A 136 1.35 17.99 -5.68
C VAL A 136 1.82 17.87 -4.23
N GLU A 137 0.90 17.73 -3.27
CA GLU A 137 1.23 17.43 -1.87
C GLU A 137 2.02 16.12 -1.74
N ILE A 138 1.56 15.05 -2.43
CA ILE A 138 2.27 13.76 -2.47
C ILE A 138 3.66 13.91 -3.09
N LEU A 139 3.78 14.68 -4.17
CA LEU A 139 5.07 14.94 -4.80
C LEU A 139 6.05 15.64 -3.83
N LYS A 140 5.62 16.64 -3.09
CA LYS A 140 6.47 17.32 -2.08
C LYS A 140 6.96 16.36 -1.00
N LEU A 141 6.12 15.41 -0.58
CA LEU A 141 6.49 14.37 0.37
C LEU A 141 7.59 13.46 -0.21
N LYS A 142 7.43 13.00 -1.46
CA LYS A 142 8.45 12.20 -2.15
C LYS A 142 9.79 12.96 -2.31
N VAL A 143 9.73 14.27 -2.53
CA VAL A 143 10.92 15.13 -2.57
C VAL A 143 11.57 15.26 -1.19
N TYR A 144 10.78 15.40 -0.13
CA TYR A 144 11.28 15.46 1.25
C TYR A 144 12.05 14.19 1.63
N GLU A 145 11.61 13.02 1.17
CA GLU A 145 12.34 11.77 1.42
C GLU A 145 13.74 11.75 0.81
N LYS A 146 13.92 12.40 -0.35
CA LYS A 146 15.18 12.38 -1.11
C LYS A 146 16.11 13.54 -0.78
N ASP A 147 15.55 14.72 -0.52
CA ASP A 147 16.34 15.94 -0.29
C ASP A 147 16.33 16.40 1.18
N GLY A 148 15.37 15.94 1.98
CA GLY A 148 15.26 16.31 3.40
C GLY A 148 14.65 17.68 3.67
N THR A 149 14.30 18.46 2.63
CA THR A 149 13.63 19.76 2.78
C THR A 149 12.15 19.57 3.13
N ALA A 150 11.67 20.07 4.26
CA ALA A 150 10.29 19.83 4.69
C ALA A 150 9.24 20.41 3.69
N PRO A 151 8.10 19.73 3.47
CA PRO A 151 7.12 20.08 2.41
C PRO A 151 6.62 21.54 2.44
N GLU A 152 6.52 22.12 3.63
CA GLU A 152 6.12 23.51 3.86
C GLU A 152 7.12 24.53 3.29
N TYR A 153 8.40 24.17 3.25
CA TYR A 153 9.47 25.01 2.70
C TYR A 153 9.71 24.78 1.22
N GLN A 154 9.06 23.77 0.62
CA GLN A 154 9.20 23.44 -0.79
C GLN A 154 8.24 24.26 -1.65
N ARG A 155 8.79 24.96 -2.66
CA ARG A 155 8.02 25.57 -3.74
C ARG A 155 8.39 24.90 -5.06
N LEU A 156 7.48 24.11 -5.60
CA LEU A 156 7.63 23.46 -6.90
C LEU A 156 7.11 24.37 -8.02
N ILE A 157 7.92 24.59 -9.05
CA ILE A 157 7.63 25.45 -10.19
C ILE A 157 7.80 24.64 -11.48
N PHE A 158 6.76 24.63 -12.30
CA PHE A 158 6.76 23.96 -13.61
C PHE A 158 6.25 24.93 -14.68
N LEU A 159 6.99 25.07 -15.78
CA LEU A 159 6.67 25.99 -16.89
C LEU A 159 6.33 27.43 -16.42
N GLY A 160 7.04 27.92 -15.41
CA GLY A 160 6.82 29.24 -14.82
C GLY A 160 5.58 29.37 -13.93
N LYS A 161 4.82 28.29 -13.72
CA LYS A 161 3.69 28.23 -12.79
C LYS A 161 4.07 27.52 -11.51
N GLN A 162 3.70 28.11 -10.37
CA GLN A 162 3.80 27.43 -9.10
C GLN A 162 2.75 26.32 -9.03
N LEU A 163 3.16 25.13 -8.61
CA LEU A 163 2.24 24.02 -8.39
C LEU A 163 1.46 24.20 -7.08
N GLU A 164 0.15 23.98 -7.15
CA GLU A 164 -0.79 24.01 -6.02
C GLU A 164 -0.99 22.61 -5.43
N ASP A 165 -0.92 22.49 -4.10
CA ASP A 165 -0.93 21.23 -3.36
C ASP A 165 -2.17 20.34 -3.62
N ARG A 166 -3.33 20.97 -3.88
CA ARG A 166 -4.62 20.30 -4.08
C ARG A 166 -4.84 19.76 -5.50
N LYS A 167 -3.96 20.09 -6.45
CA LYS A 167 -4.09 19.66 -7.86
C LYS A 167 -3.29 18.40 -8.13
N ALA A 168 -3.77 17.60 -9.07
CA ALA A 168 -3.07 16.40 -9.52
C ALA A 168 -1.95 16.74 -10.50
N ILE A 169 -0.96 15.84 -10.62
CA ILE A 169 0.14 15.97 -11.60
C ILE A 169 -0.40 15.98 -13.03
N SER A 170 -1.44 15.18 -13.30
CA SER A 170 -2.14 15.15 -14.59
C SER A 170 -2.75 16.49 -15.00
N ASP A 171 -3.21 17.31 -14.05
CA ASP A 171 -3.79 18.64 -14.33
C ASP A 171 -2.77 19.60 -14.96
N TYR A 172 -1.48 19.41 -14.63
CA TYR A 172 -0.38 20.21 -15.16
C TYR A 172 0.22 19.65 -16.46
N LYS A 173 -0.31 18.53 -16.97
CA LYS A 173 0.21 17.84 -18.17
C LYS A 173 1.70 17.51 -18.07
N ILE A 174 2.17 17.21 -16.85
CA ILE A 174 3.54 16.79 -16.61
C ILE A 174 3.72 15.40 -17.23
N ARG A 175 4.77 15.23 -18.01
CA ARG A 175 5.12 14.00 -18.72
C ARG A 175 6.35 13.35 -18.11
N LYS A 176 6.65 12.15 -18.59
CA LYS A 176 7.90 11.45 -18.29
C LYS A 176 9.09 12.32 -18.68
N ASP A 177 10.08 12.34 -17.79
CA ASP A 177 11.35 13.06 -17.90
C ASP A 177 11.22 14.59 -17.94
N ASP A 178 10.03 15.14 -17.62
CA ASP A 178 9.88 16.57 -17.41
C ASP A 178 10.64 17.03 -16.17
N THR A 179 11.09 18.28 -16.21
CA THR A 179 11.87 18.90 -15.15
C THR A 179 11.04 19.91 -14.37
N ILE A 180 11.01 19.77 -13.05
CA ILE A 180 10.34 20.69 -12.12
C ILE A 180 11.40 21.37 -11.26
N HIS A 181 11.31 22.69 -11.12
CA HIS A 181 12.24 23.44 -10.30
C HIS A 181 11.75 23.51 -8.85
N LEU A 182 12.59 23.10 -7.92
CA LEU A 182 12.40 23.24 -6.48
C LEU A 182 13.11 24.51 -6.00
N VAL A 183 12.33 25.38 -5.37
CA VAL A 183 12.82 26.60 -4.70
C VAL A 183 12.54 26.47 -3.21
N ASN A 184 13.60 26.56 -2.40
CA ASN A 184 13.46 26.53 -0.95
C ASN A 184 13.07 27.91 -0.43
N ARG A 185 12.05 27.96 0.46
CA ARG A 185 11.73 29.14 1.26
C ARG A 185 12.41 29.02 2.61
N PHE A 186 13.69 29.36 2.69
CA PHE A 186 14.31 29.54 4.01
C PHE A 186 13.84 30.87 4.58
N ASN A 187 13.04 30.83 5.65
CA ASN A 187 12.83 32.00 6.49
C ASN A 187 14.12 32.22 7.28
N SER A 188 15.09 32.92 6.69
CA SER A 188 16.21 33.49 7.42
C SER A 188 15.67 34.65 8.26
N GLY A 189 15.34 34.36 9.52
CA GLY A 189 15.10 35.34 10.57
C GLY A 189 16.27 35.34 11.53
#